data_AF-A0A6P4YDW0-F1
#
_entry.id   AF-A0A6P4YDW0-F1
#
_cell.length_a   1.000
_cell.length_b   1.000
_cell.length_c   1.000
_cell.angle_alpha   90.00
_cell.angle_beta   90.00
_cell.angle_gamma   90.00
#
_symmetry.space_group_name_H-M   'P 1'
#
loop_
_entity.id
_entity.type
_entity.pdbx_description
1 polymer ?
#
loop_
_entity_poly.entity_id
_entity_poly.type
_entity_poly.pdbx_seq_one_letter_code
_entity_poly.pdbx_strand_id
1 'polypeptide(L)'
;MILCNDKTVAGDVIGGRGGRGSTDCPAVKNGTWTFRAPVGFPPATWEHLEQHLQTDEERLEQVKRRLDPPEMWIDCSAIFHWSNRVARSGVYTIRLAGANRTVPVYCRMEGGQGWTVLMRRQDGSVDFYRTWEEYKVGFGNLSTEFWLGNDNIHLLTNQARYGLRVDLETFDGESSYAQYRSFSVLDEASKYKLSLGSGFSGTARNALHFRNNKAFATWDSDTATKKALKFRSAGWLSKNALFPNLNGVYYTPQTVPTQNRFLRDAIRWYVRRDKGRKSYPLLKFVELRVAPELT
;
A
#
# COMPACT_ATOMS: atom_id res chain seq x y z
N MET A 1 0.92 -35.51 -35.64
CA MET A 1 -0.13 -34.50 -35.43
C MET A 1 0.28 -33.29 -36.25
N ILE A 2 -0.59 -32.77 -37.12
CA ILE A 2 -0.26 -31.58 -37.94
C ILE A 2 -1.00 -30.40 -37.30
N LEU A 3 -0.25 -29.41 -36.82
CA LEU A 3 -0.78 -28.18 -36.23
C LEU A 3 -0.74 -27.11 -37.32
N CYS A 4 -1.89 -26.54 -37.71
CA CYS A 4 -1.97 -25.47 -38.72
C CYS A 4 -2.51 -24.18 -38.08
N ASN A 5 -1.86 -23.04 -38.34
CA ASN A 5 -2.31 -21.68 -37.99
C ASN A 5 -1.93 -20.70 -39.12
N ASP A 6 -2.47 -19.47 -39.15
CA ASP A 6 -2.17 -18.44 -40.17
C ASP A 6 -0.69 -18.03 -40.26
N LYS A 7 0.20 -18.58 -39.41
CA LYS A 7 1.66 -18.41 -39.47
C LYS A 7 2.43 -19.69 -39.84
N THR A 8 1.80 -20.85 -39.99
CA THR A 8 2.50 -22.08 -40.37
C THR A 8 2.73 -22.12 -41.88
N VAL A 9 3.99 -22.13 -42.30
CA VAL A 9 4.38 -22.35 -43.69
C VAL A 9 4.47 -23.86 -43.93
N ALA A 10 4.17 -24.32 -45.15
CA ALA A 10 4.26 -25.73 -45.53
C ALA A 10 5.64 -26.32 -45.16
N GLY A 11 5.68 -27.18 -44.12
CA GLY A 11 6.91 -27.84 -43.68
C GLY A 11 7.12 -27.94 -42.16
N ASP A 12 6.38 -27.19 -41.33
CA ASP A 12 6.53 -27.26 -39.88
C ASP A 12 5.84 -28.50 -39.29
N VAL A 13 6.57 -29.63 -39.24
CA VAL A 13 6.17 -30.82 -38.49
C VAL A 13 6.79 -30.75 -37.10
N ILE A 14 6.03 -30.31 -36.10
CA ILE A 14 6.42 -30.52 -34.69
C ILE A 14 5.97 -31.93 -34.29
N GLY A 15 6.92 -32.87 -34.32
CA GLY A 15 6.78 -34.20 -33.72
C GLY A 15 6.47 -35.33 -34.72
N GLY A 16 7.53 -36.00 -35.19
CA GLY A 16 7.45 -37.34 -35.79
C GLY A 16 8.44 -37.55 -36.94
N ARG A 17 9.28 -38.58 -36.86
CA ARG A 17 10.08 -39.08 -38.01
C ARG A 17 9.13 -39.77 -39.00
N GLY A 18 8.63 -39.03 -39.99
CA GLY A 18 7.83 -39.55 -41.11
C GLY A 18 8.21 -38.82 -42.40
N GLY A 19 8.35 -39.57 -43.50
CA GLY A 19 8.81 -39.05 -44.80
C GLY A 19 7.91 -37.98 -45.40
N ARG A 20 8.49 -37.14 -46.27
CA ARG A 20 7.85 -35.99 -46.93
C ARG A 20 6.66 -36.42 -47.80
N GLY A 21 5.45 -36.34 -47.25
CA GLY A 21 4.21 -36.24 -48.00
C GLY A 21 3.67 -34.81 -47.87
N SER A 22 3.23 -34.22 -48.98
CA SER A 22 2.53 -32.93 -48.99
C SER A 22 1.33 -32.97 -48.03
N THR A 23 1.33 -32.05 -47.06
CA THR A 23 0.23 -31.82 -46.14
C THR A 23 -0.36 -30.45 -46.44
N ASP A 24 -1.41 -30.41 -47.25
CA ASP A 24 -2.16 -29.18 -47.52
C ASP A 24 -2.97 -28.78 -46.27
N CYS A 25 -2.49 -27.78 -45.52
CA CYS A 25 -3.32 -27.05 -44.57
C CYS A 25 -4.37 -26.26 -45.39
N PRO A 26 -5.69 -26.43 -45.15
CA PRO A 26 -6.69 -25.52 -45.70
C PRO A 26 -6.42 -24.12 -45.18
N ALA A 27 -6.66 -23.10 -45.99
CA ALA A 27 -6.55 -21.70 -45.58
C ALA A 27 -7.41 -21.43 -44.34
N VAL A 28 -6.76 -21.28 -43.17
CA VAL A 28 -7.40 -20.95 -41.90
C VAL A 28 -7.93 -19.52 -42.01
N LYS A 29 -9.22 -19.30 -41.74
CA LYS A 29 -9.80 -17.97 -41.53
C LYS A 29 -10.08 -17.79 -40.05
N ASN A 30 -9.60 -16.69 -39.47
CA ASN A 30 -9.83 -16.24 -38.08
C ASN A 30 -9.03 -16.94 -36.96
N GLY A 31 -7.74 -17.28 -37.15
CA GLY A 31 -6.84 -17.53 -36.01
C GLY A 31 -7.16 -18.76 -35.15
N THR A 32 -8.05 -19.63 -35.61
CA THR A 32 -8.50 -20.81 -34.85
C THR A 32 -7.72 -22.03 -35.31
N TRP A 33 -7.05 -22.71 -34.38
CA TRP A 33 -6.33 -23.95 -34.68
C TRP A 33 -7.34 -25.04 -35.09
N THR A 34 -7.18 -25.59 -36.29
CA THR A 34 -7.97 -26.75 -36.73
C THR A 34 -7.08 -27.97 -36.82
N PHE A 35 -7.47 -29.04 -36.14
CA PHE A 35 -6.77 -30.31 -36.20
C PHE A 35 -7.38 -31.17 -37.32
N ARG A 36 -6.55 -31.92 -38.06
CA ARG A 36 -7.02 -32.95 -39.00
C ARG A 36 -6.47 -34.31 -38.63
N ALA A 37 -7.33 -35.32 -38.66
CA ALA A 37 -6.95 -36.70 -38.45
C ALA A 37 -5.94 -37.14 -39.53
N PRO A 38 -4.84 -37.83 -39.17
CA PRO A 38 -3.98 -38.49 -40.15
C PRO A 38 -4.78 -39.47 -41.01
N VAL A 39 -4.41 -39.61 -42.29
CA VAL A 39 -5.04 -40.58 -43.19
C VAL A 39 -4.91 -41.99 -42.61
N GLY A 40 -6.03 -42.70 -42.47
CA GLY A 40 -6.10 -44.04 -41.89
C GLY A 40 -6.30 -44.08 -40.36
N PHE A 41 -6.43 -42.92 -39.70
CA PHE A 41 -6.72 -42.86 -38.27
C PHE A 41 -8.22 -43.06 -37.99
N PRO A 42 -8.64 -43.85 -36.97
CA PRO A 42 -10.05 -44.11 -36.72
C PRO A 42 -10.82 -42.84 -36.30
N PRO A 43 -11.98 -42.54 -36.90
CA PRO A 43 -12.74 -41.30 -36.62
C PRO A 43 -13.13 -41.15 -35.14
N ALA A 44 -13.63 -42.21 -34.51
CA ALA A 44 -14.05 -42.18 -33.10
C ALA A 44 -12.91 -41.84 -32.13
N THR A 45 -11.70 -42.35 -32.39
CA THR A 45 -10.52 -42.00 -31.58
C THR A 45 -10.07 -40.56 -31.79
N TRP A 46 -10.30 -40.00 -32.97
CA TRP A 46 -9.98 -38.60 -33.27
C TRP A 46 -10.95 -37.64 -32.58
N GLU A 47 -12.25 -37.91 -32.67
CA GLU A 47 -13.29 -37.14 -31.97
C GLU A 47 -13.06 -37.11 -30.45
N HIS A 48 -12.66 -38.25 -29.87
CA HIS A 48 -12.34 -38.33 -28.44
C HIS A 48 -11.13 -37.45 -28.05
N LEU A 49 -10.10 -37.38 -28.90
CA LEU A 49 -8.93 -36.51 -28.67
C LEU A 49 -9.29 -35.02 -28.82
N GLU A 50 -10.10 -34.66 -29.82
CA GLU A 50 -10.59 -33.29 -30.00
C GLU A 50 -11.41 -32.84 -28.79
N GLN A 51 -12.30 -33.70 -28.29
CA GLN A 51 -13.10 -33.41 -27.09
C GLN A 51 -12.22 -33.18 -25.86
N HIS A 52 -11.17 -34.00 -25.69
CA HIS A 52 -10.20 -33.83 -24.59
C HIS A 52 -9.45 -32.49 -24.68
N LEU A 53 -8.97 -32.12 -25.86
CA LEU A 53 -8.26 -30.85 -26.07
C LEU A 53 -9.16 -29.63 -25.84
N GLN A 54 -10.41 -29.66 -26.33
CA GLN A 54 -11.40 -28.62 -26.08
C GLN A 54 -11.69 -28.47 -24.58
N THR A 55 -11.84 -29.60 -23.87
CA THR A 55 -12.05 -29.60 -22.42
C THR A 55 -10.87 -28.98 -21.67
N ASP A 56 -9.64 -29.25 -22.10
CA ASP A 56 -8.44 -28.68 -21.49
C ASP A 56 -8.27 -27.17 -21.79
N GLU A 57 -8.64 -26.71 -23.00
CA GLU A 57 -8.71 -25.28 -23.33
C GLU A 57 -9.76 -24.55 -22.49
N GLU A 58 -10.96 -25.13 -22.34
CA GLU A 58 -12.02 -24.57 -21.49
C GLU A 58 -11.57 -24.48 -20.03
N ARG A 59 -10.89 -25.51 -19.52
CA ARG A 59 -10.29 -25.51 -18.18
C ARG A 59 -9.22 -24.44 -18.04
N LEU A 60 -8.34 -24.29 -19.03
CA LEU A 60 -7.32 -23.24 -19.04
C LEU A 60 -7.97 -21.85 -19.02
N GLU A 61 -9.04 -21.64 -19.79
CA GLU A 61 -9.78 -20.39 -19.81
C GLU A 61 -10.53 -20.13 -18.49
N GLN A 62 -11.04 -21.19 -17.85
CA GLN A 62 -11.61 -21.11 -16.51
C GLN A 62 -10.55 -20.76 -15.45
N VAL A 63 -9.34 -21.30 -15.58
CA VAL A 63 -8.19 -20.98 -14.73
C VAL A 63 -7.74 -19.54 -14.97
N LYS A 64 -7.63 -19.08 -16.23
CA LYS A 64 -7.33 -17.67 -16.54
C LYS A 64 -8.38 -16.72 -15.96
N ARG A 65 -9.67 -17.04 -16.07
CA ARG A 65 -10.75 -16.23 -15.44
C ARG A 65 -10.67 -16.21 -13.92
N ARG A 66 -10.24 -17.30 -13.29
CA ARG A 66 -9.94 -17.32 -11.84
C ARG A 66 -8.67 -16.53 -11.49
N LEU A 67 -7.78 -16.35 -12.46
CA LEU A 67 -6.55 -15.57 -12.38
C LEU A 67 -6.73 -14.14 -12.89
N ASP A 68 -7.94 -13.74 -13.32
CA ASP A 68 -8.21 -12.38 -13.76
C ASP A 68 -7.79 -11.43 -12.63
N PRO A 69 -7.00 -10.38 -12.92
CA PRO A 69 -6.66 -9.39 -11.91
C PRO A 69 -7.93 -8.94 -11.18
N PRO A 70 -7.88 -8.77 -9.84
CA PRO A 70 -9.01 -8.15 -9.17
C PRO A 70 -9.32 -6.84 -9.89
N GLU A 71 -10.61 -6.55 -10.15
CA GLU A 71 -11.09 -5.33 -10.82
C GLU A 71 -10.37 -4.07 -10.30
N MET A 72 -9.92 -4.11 -9.04
CA MET A 72 -8.88 -3.21 -8.52
C MET A 72 -8.15 -3.82 -7.32
N TRP A 73 -6.89 -3.46 -7.13
CA TRP A 73 -6.10 -3.87 -5.95
C TRP A 73 -6.61 -3.20 -4.67
N ILE A 74 -6.63 -3.93 -3.55
CA ILE A 74 -7.15 -3.44 -2.27
C ILE A 74 -6.13 -2.65 -1.44
N ASP A 75 -4.84 -2.81 -1.75
CA ASP A 75 -3.72 -2.10 -1.14
C ASP A 75 -2.43 -2.25 -1.97
N CYS A 76 -1.34 -1.63 -1.51
CA CYS A 76 -0.02 -1.72 -2.15
C CYS A 76 0.62 -3.11 -2.05
N SER A 77 0.27 -3.93 -1.06
CA SER A 77 0.77 -5.30 -0.97
C SER A 77 0.18 -6.15 -2.10
N ALA A 78 -1.11 -6.02 -2.38
CA ALA A 78 -1.77 -6.70 -3.49
C ALA A 78 -1.14 -6.32 -4.84
N ILE A 79 -0.85 -5.02 -5.05
CA ILE A 79 -0.13 -4.54 -6.24
C ILE A 79 1.25 -5.21 -6.34
N PHE A 80 2.01 -5.20 -5.24
CA PHE A 80 3.34 -5.77 -5.22
C PHE A 80 3.34 -7.26 -5.56
N HIS A 81 2.46 -8.05 -4.95
CA HIS A 81 2.36 -9.49 -5.22
C HIS A 81 1.84 -9.79 -6.63
N TRP A 82 0.82 -9.07 -7.09
CA TRP A 82 0.24 -9.28 -8.42
C TRP A 82 1.23 -8.93 -9.54
N SER A 83 2.07 -7.91 -9.34
CA SER A 83 3.16 -7.55 -10.25
C SER A 83 4.34 -8.54 -10.25
N ASN A 84 4.19 -9.73 -9.63
CA ASN A 84 5.30 -10.66 -9.39
C ASN A 84 6.52 -9.96 -8.74
N ARG A 85 6.26 -9.05 -7.80
CA ARG A 85 7.26 -8.30 -7.03
C ARG A 85 8.16 -7.38 -7.86
N VAL A 86 7.72 -6.96 -9.06
CA VAL A 86 8.46 -6.01 -9.92
C VAL A 86 7.90 -4.58 -9.91
N ALA A 87 6.77 -4.34 -9.25
CA ALA A 87 6.21 -3.00 -9.08
C ALA A 87 7.22 -2.05 -8.41
N ARG A 88 7.26 -0.81 -8.89
CA ARG A 88 8.14 0.26 -8.36
C ARG A 88 7.35 1.14 -7.38
N SER A 89 8.08 1.87 -6.53
CA SER A 89 7.44 2.87 -5.67
C SER A 89 6.82 3.98 -6.53
N GLY A 90 5.62 4.44 -6.16
CA GLY A 90 4.89 5.43 -6.94
C GLY A 90 3.44 5.56 -6.49
N VAL A 91 2.67 6.39 -7.20
CA VAL A 91 1.24 6.56 -6.95
C VAL A 91 0.45 5.50 -7.69
N TYR A 92 -0.42 4.80 -6.98
CA TYR A 92 -1.32 3.78 -7.51
C TYR A 92 -2.75 4.06 -7.05
N THR A 93 -3.73 3.50 -7.74
CA THR A 93 -5.13 3.55 -7.31
C THR A 93 -5.51 2.23 -6.65
N ILE A 94 -6.11 2.29 -5.47
CA ILE A 94 -6.61 1.12 -4.74
C ILE A 94 -8.10 1.26 -4.46
N ARG A 95 -8.78 0.14 -4.24
CA ARG A 95 -10.19 0.09 -3.83
C ARG A 95 -10.30 -0.21 -2.34
N LEU A 96 -10.95 0.68 -1.59
CA LEU A 96 -11.22 0.50 -0.17
C LEU A 96 -12.47 -0.38 0.00
N ALA A 97 -12.31 -1.57 0.59
CA ALA A 97 -13.36 -2.60 0.59
C ALA A 97 -14.69 -2.14 1.19
N GLY A 98 -14.65 -1.28 2.23
CA GLY A 98 -15.84 -0.84 2.96
C GLY A 98 -16.62 0.35 2.37
N ALA A 99 -16.18 0.93 1.25
CA ALA A 99 -16.81 2.16 0.72
C ALA A 99 -17.12 2.15 -0.78
N ASN A 100 -16.95 0.99 -1.45
CA ASN A 100 -17.10 0.83 -2.90
C ASN A 100 -16.53 2.00 -3.72
N ARG A 101 -15.39 2.54 -3.27
CA ARG A 101 -14.72 3.69 -3.87
C ARG A 101 -13.23 3.44 -4.01
N THR A 102 -12.65 4.15 -4.95
CA THR A 102 -11.23 4.06 -5.28
C THR A 102 -10.52 5.31 -4.79
N VAL A 103 -9.27 5.16 -4.35
CA VAL A 103 -8.45 6.27 -3.86
C VAL A 103 -7.02 6.15 -4.37
N PRO A 104 -6.37 7.26 -4.75
CA PRO A 104 -4.95 7.26 -5.04
C PRO A 104 -4.15 7.16 -3.73
N VAL A 105 -3.11 6.33 -3.73
CA VAL A 105 -2.18 6.12 -2.62
C VAL A 105 -0.75 6.11 -3.10
N TYR A 106 0.19 6.52 -2.26
CA TYR A 106 1.59 6.28 -2.53
C TYR A 106 1.98 4.88 -2.03
N CYS A 107 2.39 4.02 -2.96
CA CYS A 107 2.96 2.72 -2.66
C CYS A 107 4.47 2.80 -2.59
N ARG A 108 5.02 2.31 -1.48
CA ARG A 108 6.46 2.13 -1.30
C ARG A 108 6.79 0.65 -1.41
N MET A 109 7.37 0.27 -2.54
CA MET A 109 7.77 -1.11 -2.85
C MET A 109 9.21 -1.32 -2.44
N GLU A 110 9.43 -1.83 -1.23
CA GLU A 110 10.77 -2.06 -0.68
C GLU A 110 10.78 -3.19 0.35
N GLY A 111 11.95 -3.76 0.62
CA GLY A 111 12.09 -4.81 1.64
C GLY A 111 11.27 -6.06 1.34
N GLY A 112 10.97 -6.33 0.07
CA GLY A 112 10.16 -7.48 -0.35
C GLY A 112 8.65 -7.35 -0.07
N GLN A 113 8.15 -6.13 0.20
CA GLN A 113 6.75 -5.87 0.53
C GLN A 113 6.26 -4.54 -0.09
N GLY A 114 4.96 -4.47 -0.38
CA GLY A 114 4.31 -3.23 -0.83
C GLY A 114 3.66 -2.49 0.34
N TRP A 115 4.19 -1.32 0.70
CA TRP A 115 3.69 -0.51 1.80
C TRP A 115 2.75 0.58 1.30
N THR A 116 1.59 0.73 1.94
CA THR A 116 0.67 1.86 1.69
C THR A 116 1.03 2.99 2.64
N VAL A 117 1.51 4.12 2.10
CA VAL A 117 1.91 5.28 2.91
C VAL A 117 0.65 6.07 3.32
N LEU A 118 0.52 6.33 4.62
CA LEU A 118 -0.61 7.06 5.20
C LEU A 118 -0.31 8.54 5.39
N MET A 119 0.95 8.85 5.69
CA MET A 119 1.42 10.21 5.96
C MET A 119 2.93 10.30 5.68
N ARG A 120 3.37 11.41 5.09
CA ARG A 120 4.78 11.74 4.90
C ARG A 120 5.06 13.19 5.25
N ARG A 121 6.13 13.44 6.01
CA ARG A 121 6.78 14.73 6.26
C ARG A 121 8.23 14.65 5.80
N GLN A 122 8.72 15.61 5.03
CA GLN A 122 10.06 15.59 4.46
C GLN A 122 10.64 16.97 4.15
N ASP A 123 9.81 18.01 3.95
CA ASP A 123 10.25 19.31 3.42
C ASP A 123 9.44 20.52 3.93
N GLY A 124 8.34 20.31 4.65
CA GLY A 124 7.46 21.38 5.12
C GLY A 124 6.61 22.06 4.04
N SER A 125 6.49 21.46 2.85
CA SER A 125 5.72 22.02 1.72
C SER A 125 4.21 22.06 1.94
N VAL A 126 3.70 21.32 2.92
CA VAL A 126 2.27 21.25 3.24
C VAL A 126 2.03 21.63 4.68
N ASP A 127 1.06 22.52 4.91
CA ASP A 127 0.58 22.84 6.25
C ASP A 127 -0.29 21.69 6.79
N PHE A 128 0.02 21.21 8.00
CA PHE A 128 -0.71 20.16 8.71
C PHE A 128 -1.63 20.74 9.80
N TYR A 129 -1.67 22.05 9.99
CA TYR A 129 -2.60 22.69 10.93
C TYR A 129 -4.00 22.86 10.31
N ARG A 130 -4.65 21.72 10.04
CA ARG A 130 -5.90 21.63 9.27
C ARG A 130 -7.14 21.34 10.12
N THR A 131 -8.30 21.59 9.52
CA THR A 131 -9.64 21.33 10.09
C THR A 131 -9.97 19.85 10.19
N TRP A 132 -11.03 19.51 10.92
CA TRP A 132 -11.54 18.13 11.01
C TRP A 132 -11.87 17.56 9.64
N GLU A 133 -12.58 18.34 8.82
CA GLU A 133 -13.04 17.91 7.50
C GLU A 133 -11.87 17.66 6.55
N GLU A 134 -10.85 18.52 6.54
CA GLU A 134 -9.64 18.30 5.75
C GLU A 134 -8.89 17.03 6.20
N TYR A 135 -8.79 16.79 7.50
CA TYR A 135 -8.18 15.55 8.02
C TYR A 135 -9.02 14.30 7.71
N LYS A 136 -10.34 14.44 7.62
CA LYS A 136 -11.26 13.37 7.24
C LYS A 136 -11.05 12.92 5.80
N VAL A 137 -11.05 13.87 4.85
CA VAL A 137 -10.93 13.56 3.42
C VAL A 137 -9.50 13.33 2.97
N GLY A 138 -8.51 13.95 3.63
CA GLY A 138 -7.10 13.92 3.26
C GLY A 138 -6.65 15.17 2.52
N PHE A 139 -5.34 15.44 2.54
CA PHE A 139 -4.75 16.63 1.94
C PHE A 139 -3.27 16.44 1.60
N GLY A 140 -2.73 17.38 0.82
CA GLY A 140 -1.32 17.40 0.41
C GLY A 140 -1.10 16.74 -0.95
N ASN A 141 0.15 16.35 -1.21
CA ASN A 141 0.58 15.75 -2.46
C ASN A 141 1.26 14.40 -2.19
N LEU A 142 0.75 13.32 -2.78
CA LEU A 142 1.26 11.96 -2.60
C LEU A 142 2.74 11.80 -2.98
N SER A 143 3.26 12.67 -3.85
CA SER A 143 4.67 12.70 -4.24
C SER A 143 5.56 13.46 -3.25
N THR A 144 5.01 14.30 -2.37
CA THR A 144 5.75 15.06 -1.34
C THR A 144 5.18 14.80 0.05
N GLU A 145 4.62 15.80 0.71
CA GLU A 145 3.96 15.68 2.02
C GLU A 145 2.45 15.55 1.88
N PHE A 146 1.86 14.65 2.66
CA PHE A 146 0.41 14.46 2.65
C PHE A 146 -0.09 13.76 3.92
N TRP A 147 -1.40 13.83 4.11
CA TRP A 147 -2.19 12.99 4.99
C TRP A 147 -3.26 12.29 4.17
N LEU A 148 -3.30 10.94 4.20
CA LEU A 148 -4.17 10.16 3.32
C LEU A 148 -5.67 10.43 3.56
N GLY A 149 -6.06 10.88 4.75
CA GLY A 149 -7.46 11.09 5.14
C GLY A 149 -7.95 10.03 6.11
N ASN A 150 -8.59 10.45 7.20
CA ASN A 150 -9.01 9.56 8.28
C ASN A 150 -10.04 8.52 7.81
N ASP A 151 -10.95 8.88 6.90
CA ASP A 151 -11.89 7.91 6.32
C ASP A 151 -11.16 6.84 5.51
N ASN A 152 -10.16 7.24 4.73
CA ASN A 152 -9.34 6.33 3.93
C ASN A 152 -8.53 5.39 4.83
N ILE A 153 -7.90 5.93 5.88
CA ILE A 153 -7.11 5.17 6.85
C ILE A 153 -8.00 4.20 7.65
N HIS A 154 -9.18 4.64 8.08
CA HIS A 154 -10.15 3.78 8.77
C HIS A 154 -10.53 2.59 7.89
N LEU A 155 -11.01 2.83 6.67
CA LEU A 155 -11.44 1.76 5.76
C LEU A 155 -10.30 0.81 5.42
N LEU A 156 -9.11 1.35 5.13
CA LEU A 156 -7.92 0.55 4.82
C LEU A 156 -7.52 -0.35 5.99
N THR A 157 -7.48 0.19 7.21
CA THR A 157 -6.96 -0.56 8.37
C THR A 157 -7.98 -1.50 9.02
N ASN A 158 -9.23 -1.49 8.57
CA ASN A 158 -10.30 -2.38 9.04
C ASN A 158 -10.73 -3.42 7.99
N GLN A 159 -10.17 -3.40 6.77
CA GLN A 159 -10.45 -4.43 5.75
C GLN A 159 -9.65 -5.73 5.97
N ALA A 160 -8.56 -5.67 6.73
CA ALA A 160 -7.73 -6.80 7.16
C ALA A 160 -6.90 -6.38 8.39
N ARG A 161 -6.02 -7.26 8.88
CA ARG A 161 -5.07 -6.93 9.94
C ARG A 161 -3.82 -6.27 9.35
N TYR A 162 -3.61 -4.99 9.66
CA TYR A 162 -2.45 -4.23 9.20
C TYR A 162 -1.45 -3.98 10.32
N GLY A 163 -0.17 -4.13 10.00
CA GLY A 163 0.93 -3.62 10.80
C GLY A 163 1.26 -2.18 10.41
N LEU A 164 1.70 -1.37 11.38
CA LEU A 164 2.19 -0.01 11.16
C LEU A 164 3.71 0.01 11.28
N ARG A 165 4.35 0.71 10.35
CA ARG A 165 5.75 1.14 10.44
C ARG A 165 5.81 2.68 10.43
N VAL A 166 6.61 3.22 11.34
CA VAL A 166 6.94 4.65 11.43
C VAL A 166 8.44 4.80 11.24
N ASP A 167 8.86 5.45 10.17
CA ASP A 167 10.26 5.78 9.92
C ASP A 167 10.53 7.24 10.26
N LEU A 168 11.69 7.51 10.86
CA LEU A 168 12.10 8.80 11.39
C LEU A 168 13.55 9.08 10.98
N GLU A 169 13.82 10.28 10.44
CA GLU A 169 15.18 10.80 10.21
C GLU A 169 15.30 12.17 10.86
N THR A 170 16.40 12.40 11.57
CA THR A 170 16.72 13.71 12.15
C THR A 170 17.62 14.53 11.22
N PHE A 171 17.69 15.85 11.44
CA PHE A 171 18.60 16.71 10.68
C PHE A 171 20.10 16.44 10.93
N ASP A 172 20.45 15.79 12.04
CA ASP A 172 21.81 15.31 12.33
C ASP A 172 22.11 13.92 11.75
N GLY A 173 21.21 13.37 10.93
CA GLY A 173 21.43 12.14 10.15
C GLY A 173 21.10 10.83 10.88
N GLU A 174 20.54 10.89 12.09
CA GLU A 174 20.11 9.71 12.82
C GLU A 174 18.79 9.18 12.24
N SER A 175 18.79 7.91 11.84
CA SER A 175 17.58 7.20 11.39
C SER A 175 17.11 6.21 12.45
N SER A 176 15.80 6.18 12.70
CA SER A 176 15.19 5.21 13.60
C SER A 176 13.79 4.82 13.12
N TYR A 177 13.29 3.67 13.58
CA TYR A 177 11.95 3.23 13.21
C TYR A 177 11.22 2.59 14.39
N ALA A 178 9.89 2.66 14.35
CA ALA A 178 8.97 2.00 15.26
C ALA A 178 7.99 1.15 14.47
N GLN A 179 7.75 -0.08 14.90
CA GLN A 179 6.85 -1.01 14.24
C GLN A 179 5.87 -1.61 15.24
N TYR A 180 4.61 -1.75 14.80
CA TYR A 180 3.51 -2.30 15.55
C TYR A 180 2.86 -3.39 14.71
N ARG A 181 2.67 -4.60 15.27
CA ARG A 181 2.05 -5.73 14.54
C ARG A 181 0.58 -5.50 14.19
N SER A 182 -0.11 -4.66 14.95
CA SER A 182 -1.52 -4.33 14.71
C SER A 182 -1.75 -2.84 14.91
N PHE A 183 -2.35 -2.23 13.90
CA PHE A 183 -2.74 -0.84 13.86
C PHE A 183 -4.09 -0.72 13.16
N SER A 184 -5.03 -0.06 13.82
CA SER A 184 -6.26 0.38 13.18
C SER A 184 -6.72 1.74 13.70
N VAL A 185 -7.49 2.41 12.87
CA VAL A 185 -8.19 3.66 13.20
C VAL A 185 -9.67 3.34 13.15
N LEU A 186 -10.41 3.64 14.21
CA LEU A 186 -11.86 3.40 14.25
C LEU A 186 -12.62 4.43 13.39
N ASP A 187 -13.94 4.29 13.30
CA ASP A 187 -14.79 5.16 12.51
C ASP A 187 -14.90 6.60 13.07
N GLU A 188 -15.57 7.47 12.31
CA GLU A 188 -15.80 8.86 12.69
C GLU A 188 -16.67 9.00 13.94
N ALA A 189 -17.66 8.13 14.13
CA ALA A 189 -18.50 8.09 15.32
C ALA A 189 -17.66 7.83 16.59
N SER A 190 -16.63 6.98 16.48
CA SER A 190 -15.62 6.75 17.51
C SER A 190 -14.49 7.79 17.50
N LYS A 191 -14.63 8.89 16.74
CA LYS A 191 -13.65 9.98 16.58
C LYS A 191 -12.29 9.50 16.12
N TYR A 192 -12.25 8.56 15.17
CA TYR A 192 -11.03 7.99 14.61
C TYR A 192 -10.04 7.55 15.67
N LYS A 193 -10.54 6.90 16.72
CA LYS A 193 -9.74 6.45 17.86
C LYS A 193 -8.63 5.51 17.39
N LEU A 194 -7.40 5.74 17.88
CA LEU A 194 -6.26 4.88 17.61
C LEU A 194 -6.38 3.56 18.35
N SER A 195 -6.17 2.45 17.65
CA SER A 195 -5.99 1.13 18.22
C SER A 195 -4.63 0.56 17.82
N LEU A 196 -3.81 0.25 18.82
CA LEU A 196 -2.54 -0.46 18.65
C LEU A 196 -2.58 -1.78 19.41
N GLY A 197 -2.21 -2.86 18.74
CA GLY A 197 -2.02 -4.17 19.37
C GLY A 197 -0.68 -4.30 20.08
N SER A 198 -0.43 -5.51 20.60
CA SER A 198 0.87 -5.90 21.15
C SER A 198 1.91 -6.17 20.04
N GLY A 199 3.17 -6.41 20.42
CA GLY A 199 4.23 -6.69 19.46
C GLY A 199 4.86 -5.42 18.88
N PHE A 200 5.30 -4.52 19.75
CA PHE A 200 6.16 -3.40 19.37
C PHE A 200 7.58 -3.90 19.07
N SER A 201 8.19 -3.38 18.01
CA SER A 201 9.61 -3.56 17.68
C SER A 201 10.20 -2.30 17.04
N GLY A 202 11.52 -2.25 16.90
CA GLY A 202 12.23 -1.17 16.23
C GLY A 202 13.27 -0.48 17.10
N THR A 203 14.05 0.40 16.47
CA THR A 203 15.15 1.13 17.12
C THR A 203 14.69 2.42 17.81
N ALA A 204 13.54 2.96 17.41
CA ALA A 204 12.94 4.12 18.06
C ALA A 204 12.25 3.72 19.38
N ARG A 205 11.98 4.70 20.24
CA ARG A 205 11.20 4.46 21.46
C ARG A 205 9.74 4.16 21.12
N ASN A 206 9.06 3.31 21.91
CA ASN A 206 7.62 3.06 21.80
C ASN A 206 6.76 4.27 22.22
N ALA A 207 6.83 5.36 21.45
CA ALA A 207 6.23 6.64 21.81
C ALA A 207 4.73 6.70 21.45
N LEU A 208 4.32 6.02 20.37
CA LEU A 208 2.93 6.03 19.91
C LEU A 208 2.00 5.21 20.84
N HIS A 209 2.53 4.25 21.60
CA HIS A 209 1.74 3.51 22.60
C HIS A 209 1.06 4.44 23.62
N PHE A 210 1.67 5.57 23.98
CA PHE A 210 1.04 6.59 24.85
C PHE A 210 -0.14 7.32 24.21
N ARG A 211 -0.35 7.12 22.90
CA ARG A 211 -1.50 7.63 22.13
C ARG A 211 -2.56 6.55 21.89
N ASN A 212 -2.32 5.30 22.28
CA ASN A 212 -3.27 4.22 22.11
C ASN A 212 -4.60 4.55 22.82
N ASN A 213 -5.72 4.16 22.22
CA ASN A 213 -7.08 4.43 22.69
C ASN A 213 -7.45 5.91 22.83
N LYS A 214 -6.71 6.83 22.19
CA LYS A 214 -7.09 8.26 22.14
C LYS A 214 -7.87 8.54 20.88
N ALA A 215 -8.86 9.42 21.00
CA ALA A 215 -9.57 10.01 19.87
C ALA A 215 -8.65 10.93 19.07
N PHE A 216 -8.91 11.03 17.78
CA PHE A 216 -8.30 12.04 16.92
C PHE A 216 -8.83 13.43 17.28
N ALA A 217 -8.03 14.45 17.02
CA ALA A 217 -8.32 15.81 17.42
C ALA A 217 -7.81 16.81 16.37
N THR A 218 -8.62 17.81 16.06
CA THR A 218 -8.24 19.02 15.31
C THR A 218 -8.59 20.25 16.14
N TRP A 219 -8.22 21.43 15.66
CA TRP A 219 -8.44 22.68 16.39
C TRP A 219 -9.90 23.14 16.39
N ASP A 220 -10.71 22.66 15.47
CA ASP A 220 -12.13 22.97 15.27
C ASP A 220 -13.08 21.89 15.82
N SER A 221 -12.56 20.82 16.45
CA SER A 221 -13.38 19.74 17.03
C SER A 221 -13.46 19.81 18.57
N ASP A 222 -14.62 20.24 19.08
CA ASP A 222 -14.96 20.65 20.46
C ASP A 222 -14.23 19.96 21.64
N THR A 223 -14.06 18.63 21.62
CA THR A 223 -13.53 17.89 22.79
C THR A 223 -12.00 17.93 22.91
N ALA A 224 -11.28 18.37 21.87
CA ALA A 224 -9.82 18.38 21.84
C ALA A 224 -9.19 19.67 21.27
N THR A 225 -10.02 20.64 20.84
CA THR A 225 -9.69 21.99 20.36
C THR A 225 -8.51 22.63 21.11
N LYS A 226 -8.56 22.69 22.45
CA LYS A 226 -7.53 23.39 23.25
C LYS A 226 -6.12 22.81 23.09
N LYS A 227 -5.98 21.52 22.81
CA LYS A 227 -4.66 20.87 22.63
C LYS A 227 -4.15 21.02 21.21
N ALA A 228 -5.05 20.83 20.24
CA ALA A 228 -4.72 21.03 18.83
C ALA A 228 -4.28 22.47 18.56
N LEU A 229 -4.97 23.46 19.15
CA LEU A 229 -4.54 24.86 19.17
C LEU A 229 -3.14 25.02 19.79
N LYS A 230 -2.93 24.51 21.01
CA LYS A 230 -1.66 24.63 21.75
C LYS A 230 -0.47 24.01 21.03
N PHE A 231 -0.68 22.90 20.33
CA PHE A 231 0.38 22.20 19.60
C PHE A 231 0.42 22.56 18.11
N ARG A 232 -0.46 23.48 17.64
CA ARG A 232 -0.64 23.79 16.21
C ARG A 232 -0.61 22.53 15.35
N SER A 233 -1.42 21.55 15.74
CA SER A 233 -1.35 20.19 15.22
C SER A 233 -2.69 19.48 15.35
N ALA A 234 -2.80 18.34 14.69
CA ALA A 234 -3.90 17.41 14.81
C ALA A 234 -3.41 15.98 15.07
N GLY A 235 -4.32 15.11 15.53
CA GLY A 235 -4.04 13.69 15.73
C GLY A 235 -4.42 13.19 17.12
N TRP A 236 -3.77 12.12 17.56
CA TRP A 236 -4.03 11.49 18.85
C TRP A 236 -3.30 12.23 19.98
N LEU A 237 -3.88 13.35 20.44
CA LEU A 237 -3.25 14.26 21.39
C LEU A 237 -3.59 13.94 22.86
N SER A 238 -2.60 14.00 23.76
CA SER A 238 -2.76 13.79 25.22
C SER A 238 -2.34 15.01 26.03
N LYS A 239 -2.76 15.07 27.31
CA LYS A 239 -2.45 16.14 28.27
C LYS A 239 -0.95 16.34 28.45
N ASN A 240 -0.18 15.26 28.41
CA ASN A 240 1.26 15.34 28.57
C ASN A 240 1.92 15.73 27.24
N ALA A 241 2.50 16.93 27.26
CA ALA A 241 3.22 17.53 26.15
C ALA A 241 4.57 16.87 25.87
N LEU A 242 4.95 15.76 26.51
CA LEU A 242 6.22 15.06 26.24
C LEU A 242 6.12 13.95 25.17
N PHE A 243 4.91 13.70 24.68
CA PHE A 243 4.55 12.60 23.79
C PHE A 243 4.59 12.99 22.30
N PRO A 244 4.58 12.03 21.35
CA PRO A 244 4.82 12.31 19.94
C PRO A 244 3.78 13.26 19.34
N ASN A 245 4.23 14.15 18.47
CA ASN A 245 3.43 15.08 17.69
C ASN A 245 3.89 14.99 16.23
N LEU A 246 3.38 14.02 15.47
CA LEU A 246 3.88 13.73 14.11
C LEU A 246 3.34 14.73 13.06
N ASN A 247 2.19 15.32 13.33
CA ASN A 247 1.53 16.31 12.46
C ASN A 247 1.86 17.76 12.86
N GLY A 248 2.90 17.96 13.68
CA GLY A 248 3.32 19.27 14.11
C GLY A 248 3.89 20.13 12.99
N VAL A 249 4.28 21.35 13.35
CA VAL A 249 4.99 22.31 12.50
C VAL A 249 6.35 21.73 12.11
N TYR A 250 6.63 21.75 10.80
CA TYR A 250 7.93 21.34 10.27
C TYR A 250 8.94 22.49 10.48
N TYR A 251 9.90 22.28 11.37
CA TYR A 251 10.99 23.24 11.60
C TYR A 251 12.31 22.67 11.10
N THR A 252 13.04 23.47 10.34
CA THR A 252 14.43 23.21 9.97
C THR A 252 15.38 23.85 11.00
N PRO A 253 16.69 23.52 10.97
CA PRO A 253 17.69 24.23 11.76
C PRO A 253 17.69 25.75 11.57
N GLN A 254 17.22 26.24 10.41
CA GLN A 254 17.13 27.66 10.09
C GLN A 254 15.84 28.31 10.61
N THR A 255 14.73 27.56 10.66
CA THR A 255 13.41 28.11 11.04
C THR A 255 13.02 27.83 12.48
N VAL A 256 13.80 27.03 13.22
CA VAL A 256 13.49 26.64 14.60
C VAL A 256 13.48 27.87 15.53
N PRO A 257 12.41 28.10 16.33
CA PRO A 257 12.36 29.26 17.22
C PRO A 257 13.38 29.18 18.35
N THR A 258 14.12 30.27 18.58
CA THR A 258 15.17 30.35 19.62
C THR A 258 14.62 30.35 21.05
N GLN A 259 13.37 30.82 21.25
CA GLN A 259 12.76 30.98 22.58
C GLN A 259 11.86 29.80 23.00
N ASN A 260 11.51 28.88 22.10
CA ASN A 260 10.59 27.77 22.41
C ASN A 260 11.37 26.51 22.85
N ARG A 261 11.85 26.51 24.10
CA ARG A 261 12.72 25.45 24.67
C ARG A 261 12.21 24.02 24.48
N PHE A 262 10.90 23.81 24.33
CA PHE A 262 10.29 22.48 24.25
C PHE A 262 9.71 22.14 22.87
N LEU A 263 9.71 23.07 21.92
CA LEU A 263 9.23 22.87 20.54
C LEU A 263 7.92 22.07 20.51
N ARG A 264 6.96 22.48 21.35
CA ARG A 264 5.76 21.67 21.66
C ARG A 264 4.89 21.42 20.45
N ASP A 265 4.90 22.39 19.55
CA ASP A 265 4.21 22.44 18.26
C ASP A 265 4.99 21.76 17.13
N ALA A 266 6.28 21.52 17.29
CA ALA A 266 7.10 20.88 16.27
C ALA A 266 6.72 19.41 16.03
N ILE A 267 7.13 18.90 14.85
CA ILE A 267 7.18 17.46 14.59
C ILE A 267 8.16 16.81 15.57
N ARG A 268 7.68 15.86 16.37
CA ARG A 268 8.51 15.17 17.37
C ARG A 268 8.04 13.76 17.67
N TRP A 269 8.98 12.89 17.99
CA TRP A 269 8.70 11.51 18.37
C TRP A 269 8.88 11.28 19.87
N TYR A 270 10.10 11.49 20.36
CA TYR A 270 10.46 11.24 21.74
C TYR A 270 11.60 12.18 22.18
N VAL A 271 11.77 12.34 23.49
CA VAL A 271 12.82 13.19 24.06
C VAL A 271 14.17 12.47 24.05
N ARG A 272 15.17 13.07 23.40
CA ARG A 272 16.56 12.62 23.48
C ARG A 272 17.16 13.11 24.81
N ARG A 273 18.00 12.27 25.43
CA ARG A 273 18.78 12.63 26.61
C ARG A 273 20.25 12.54 26.25
N ASP A 274 20.92 13.69 26.19
CA ASP A 274 22.36 13.77 25.95
C ASP A 274 23.02 14.53 27.09
N LYS A 275 24.02 13.91 27.74
CA LYS A 275 24.75 14.46 28.91
C LYS A 275 23.83 15.10 29.96
N GLY A 276 22.69 14.47 30.25
CA GLY A 276 21.70 14.96 31.22
C GLY A 276 20.74 16.05 30.70
N ARG A 277 20.97 16.63 29.51
CA ARG A 277 20.06 17.59 28.87
C ARG A 277 19.00 16.86 28.05
N LYS A 278 17.74 17.30 28.21
CA LYS A 278 16.60 16.81 27.44
C LYS A 278 16.37 17.73 26.25
N SER A 279 16.35 17.19 25.04
CA SER A 279 15.99 17.92 23.82
C SER A 279 15.11 17.06 22.92
N TYR A 280 14.30 17.70 22.09
CA TYR A 280 13.63 17.02 20.97
C TYR A 280 14.49 17.24 19.72
N PRO A 281 15.01 16.17 19.09
CA PRO A 281 15.68 16.30 17.81
C PRO A 281 14.69 16.86 16.78
N LEU A 282 15.17 17.75 15.91
CA LEU A 282 14.39 18.17 14.75
C LEU A 282 14.30 16.99 13.78
N LEU A 283 13.08 16.61 13.43
CA LEU A 283 12.83 15.54 12.47
C LEU A 283 12.81 16.13 11.06
N LYS A 284 13.72 15.64 10.22
CA LYS A 284 13.82 15.95 8.79
C LYS A 284 12.82 15.11 7.99
N PHE A 285 12.63 13.85 8.37
CA PHE A 285 11.72 12.93 7.71
C PHE A 285 10.85 12.17 8.71
N VAL A 286 9.58 12.00 8.37
CA VAL A 286 8.63 11.12 9.07
C VAL A 286 7.73 10.45 8.03
N GLU A 287 7.61 9.13 8.08
CA GLU A 287 6.67 8.40 7.23
C GLU A 287 5.91 7.36 8.05
N LEU A 288 4.58 7.40 7.98
CA LEU A 288 3.70 6.35 8.51
C LEU A 288 3.22 5.52 7.34
N ARG A 289 3.41 4.21 7.42
CA ARG A 289 2.99 3.28 6.38
C ARG A 289 2.50 1.97 6.95
N VAL A 290 1.56 1.37 6.26
CA VAL A 290 0.93 0.12 6.68
C VAL A 290 1.06 -0.92 5.58
N ALA A 291 1.11 -2.17 6.02
CA ALA A 291 0.96 -3.30 5.13
C ALA A 291 0.29 -4.44 5.92
N PRO A 292 -0.43 -5.36 5.24
CA PRO A 292 -1.00 -6.53 5.87
C PRO A 292 0.07 -7.30 6.63
N GLU A 293 -0.29 -7.84 7.80
CA GLU A 293 0.60 -8.77 8.50
C GLU A 293 0.71 -10.04 7.63
N LEU A 294 1.95 -10.42 7.29
CA LEU A 294 2.22 -11.69 6.63
C LEU A 294 1.95 -12.79 7.66
N THR A 295 0.84 -13.52 7.48
CA THR A 295 0.53 -14.74 8.23
C THR A 295 1.43 -15.88 7.81
#